data_AF-A0A5K1C5D5-F1
#
_entry.id   AF-A0A5K1C5D5-F1
#
_cell.length_a   1.000
_cell.length_b   1.000
_cell.length_c   1.000
_cell.angle_alpha   90.00
_cell.angle_beta   90.00
_cell.angle_gamma   90.00
#
_symmetry.space_group_name_H-M   'P 1'
#
loop_
_entity.id
_entity.type
_entity.pdbx_description
1 polymer ?
#
loop_
_entity_poly.entity_id
_entity_poly.type
_entity_poly.pdbx_seq_one_letter_code
_entity_poly.pdbx_strand_id
1 'polypeptide(L)'
;VVNETIPALIKLKKAGKTRFIGITGLPLGIFTNVLDRIPPGSIDVVLSYCHYSINDTSLEDLLPYLKSKGIGIITASPLAMGLLTENGPPEWHPASAELK
;
A
#
# COMPACT_ATOMS: atom_id res chain seq x y z
N VAL A 1 -2.98 -2.24 -15.41
CA VAL A 1 -3.00 -3.05 -14.16
C VAL A 1 -4.11 -4.10 -14.16
N VAL A 2 -5.39 -3.71 -14.08
CA VAL A 2 -6.54 -4.64 -13.93
C VAL A 2 -6.63 -5.68 -15.06
N ASN A 3 -6.58 -5.26 -16.33
CA ASN A 3 -6.88 -6.14 -17.47
C ASN A 3 -5.69 -6.93 -18.01
N GLU A 4 -4.47 -6.61 -17.59
CA GLU A 4 -3.25 -7.18 -18.20
C GLU A 4 -2.26 -7.63 -17.12
N THR A 5 -1.76 -6.69 -16.32
CA THR A 5 -0.75 -6.95 -15.29
C THR A 5 -1.20 -7.98 -14.27
N ILE A 6 -2.39 -7.81 -13.67
CA ILE A 6 -2.90 -8.75 -12.66
C ILE A 6 -3.13 -10.14 -13.26
N PRO A 7 -3.80 -10.29 -14.42
CA PRO A 7 -3.87 -11.58 -15.12
C PRO A 7 -2.51 -12.22 -15.42
N ALA A 8 -1.50 -11.42 -15.80
CA ALA A 8 -0.15 -11.92 -16.03
C ALA A 8 0.50 -12.44 -14.73
N LEU A 9 0.36 -11.70 -13.61
CA LEU A 9 0.86 -12.12 -12.31
C LEU A 9 0.15 -13.39 -11.80
N ILE A 10 -1.15 -13.54 -12.05
CA ILE A 10 -1.90 -14.76 -11.74
C ILE A 10 -1.36 -15.96 -12.53
N LYS A 11 -1.02 -15.78 -13.81
CA LYS A 11 -0.38 -16.85 -14.61
C LYS A 11 0.97 -17.25 -14.02
N LEU A 12 1.77 -16.28 -13.55
CA LEU A 12 3.05 -16.56 -12.88
C LEU A 12 2.87 -17.30 -11.54
N LYS A 13 1.86 -16.93 -10.74
CA LYS A 13 1.50 -17.64 -9.50
C LYS A 13 1.07 -19.08 -9.79
N LYS A 14 0.22 -19.29 -10.80
CA LYS A 14 -0.20 -20.63 -11.27
C LYS A 14 0.97 -21.48 -11.77
N ALA A 15 1.95 -20.86 -12.42
CA ALA A 15 3.18 -21.52 -12.87
C ALA A 15 4.19 -21.78 -11.74
N GLY A 16 3.85 -21.45 -10.48
CA GLY A 16 4.71 -21.64 -9.31
C GLY A 16 5.92 -20.71 -9.25
N LYS A 17 5.94 -19.63 -10.05
CA LYS A 17 7.07 -18.67 -10.09
C LYS A 17 6.99 -17.64 -8.97
N THR A 18 5.79 -17.38 -8.47
CA THR A 18 5.54 -16.51 -7.32
C THR A 18 4.52 -17.17 -6.39
N ARG A 19 4.56 -16.82 -5.10
CA ARG A 19 3.64 -17.37 -4.10
C ARG A 19 2.46 -16.45 -3.80
N PHE A 20 2.69 -15.14 -3.85
CA PHE A 20 1.71 -14.11 -3.52
C PHE A 20 1.86 -12.92 -4.48
N ILE A 21 0.80 -12.14 -4.62
CA ILE A 21 0.71 -10.95 -5.47
C ILE A 21 0.33 -9.77 -4.59
N GLY A 22 1.10 -8.68 -4.71
CA GLY A 22 0.83 -7.44 -4.00
C GLY A 22 0.69 -6.25 -4.94
N ILE A 23 0.01 -5.22 -4.48
CA ILE A 23 -0.01 -3.90 -5.12
C ILE A 23 0.45 -2.83 -4.14
N THR A 24 1.11 -1.80 -4.67
CA THR A 24 1.52 -0.63 -3.91
C THR A 24 0.90 0.60 -4.56
N GLY A 25 0.60 1.62 -3.78
CA GLY A 25 0.09 2.87 -4.29
C GLY A 25 0.10 3.94 -3.21
N LEU A 26 0.46 5.16 -3.60
CA LEU A 26 0.48 6.29 -2.66
C LEU A 26 -0.96 6.74 -2.35
N PRO A 27 -1.83 7.07 -3.33
CA PRO A 27 -3.19 7.45 -2.99
C PRO A 27 -3.98 6.22 -2.54
N LEU A 28 -4.51 6.23 -1.32
CA LEU A 28 -5.24 5.07 -0.75
C LEU A 28 -6.43 4.62 -1.61
N GLY A 29 -7.10 5.55 -2.31
CA GLY A 29 -8.25 5.26 -3.18
C GLY A 29 -7.93 4.34 -4.36
N ILE A 30 -6.66 4.14 -4.72
CA ILE A 30 -6.31 3.17 -5.76
C ILE A 30 -6.60 1.73 -5.32
N PHE A 31 -6.55 1.44 -4.02
CA PHE A 31 -6.74 0.09 -3.51
C PHE A 31 -8.17 -0.37 -3.75
N THR A 32 -9.16 0.43 -3.37
CA THR A 32 -10.58 0.13 -3.64
C THR A 32 -10.84 0.05 -5.14
N ASN A 33 -10.32 1.01 -5.92
CA ASN A 33 -10.49 1.01 -7.38
C ASN A 33 -10.02 -0.30 -8.03
N VAL A 34 -8.85 -0.81 -7.64
CA VAL A 34 -8.30 -2.04 -8.20
C VAL A 34 -9.02 -3.28 -7.66
N LEU A 35 -9.20 -3.37 -6.33
CA LEU A 35 -9.76 -4.56 -5.66
C LEU A 35 -11.24 -4.80 -5.98
N ASP A 36 -11.99 -3.76 -6.36
CA ASP A 36 -13.40 -3.91 -6.78
C ASP A 36 -13.56 -4.31 -8.25
N ARG A 37 -12.49 -4.25 -9.05
CA ARG A 37 -12.51 -4.53 -10.50
C ARG A 37 -11.87 -5.87 -10.87
N ILE A 38 -11.44 -6.64 -9.89
CA ILE A 38 -10.79 -7.94 -10.07
C ILE A 38 -11.53 -9.02 -9.27
N PRO A 39 -11.44 -10.30 -9.66
CA PRO A 39 -11.99 -11.39 -8.87
C PRO A 39 -11.39 -11.42 -7.45
N PRO A 40 -12.18 -11.71 -6.40
CA PRO A 40 -11.67 -11.91 -5.04
C PRO A 40 -10.52 -12.92 -4.99
N GLY A 41 -9.51 -12.66 -4.16
CA GLY A 41 -8.31 -13.50 -4.04
C GLY A 41 -7.28 -13.32 -5.17
N SER A 42 -7.47 -12.37 -6.08
CA SER A 42 -6.47 -12.04 -7.12
C SER A 42 -5.23 -11.32 -6.57
N ILE A 43 -5.40 -10.58 -5.47
CA ILE A 43 -4.34 -9.86 -4.75
C ILE A 43 -4.34 -10.38 -3.31
N ASP A 44 -3.16 -10.57 -2.74
CA ASP A 44 -2.96 -11.10 -1.39
C ASP A 44 -2.59 -9.98 -0.39
N VAL A 45 -1.91 -8.92 -0.85
CA VAL A 45 -1.35 -7.87 0.02
C VAL A 45 -1.39 -6.49 -0.64
N VAL A 46 -1.59 -5.44 0.17
CA VAL A 46 -1.36 -4.04 -0.23
C VAL A 46 -0.21 -3.46 0.57
N LEU A 47 0.56 -2.57 -0.05
CA LEU A 47 1.55 -1.75 0.64
C LEU A 47 1.15 -0.28 0.55
N SER A 48 0.91 0.31 1.72
CA SER A 48 0.65 1.74 1.88
C SER A 48 1.92 2.44 2.38
N TYR A 49 2.19 3.65 1.87
CA TYR A 49 3.40 4.41 2.19
C TYR A 49 3.03 5.69 2.93
N CYS A 50 3.60 5.90 4.13
CA CYS A 50 3.39 7.07 4.99
C CYS A 50 1.96 7.34 5.53
N HIS A 51 0.95 6.53 5.19
CA HIS A 51 -0.44 6.75 5.64
C HIS A 51 -0.85 6.02 6.93
N TYR A 52 0.13 5.44 7.65
CA TYR A 52 -0.11 4.80 8.95
C TYR A 52 1.05 5.08 9.89
N SER A 53 1.04 6.30 10.43
CA SER A 53 2.04 6.88 11.32
C SER A 53 1.39 7.91 12.24
N ILE A 54 2.12 8.46 13.20
CA ILE A 54 1.57 9.40 14.19
C ILE A 54 0.97 10.64 13.51
N ASN A 55 1.59 11.13 12.43
CA ASN A 55 1.15 12.32 11.71
C ASN A 55 0.12 12.04 10.60
N ASP A 56 -0.16 10.78 10.28
CA ASP A 56 -1.13 10.39 9.24
C ASP A 56 -1.68 8.98 9.53
N THR A 57 -2.96 8.93 9.92
CA THR A 57 -3.71 7.70 10.21
C THR A 57 -4.75 7.38 9.12
N SER A 58 -4.69 8.01 7.95
CA SER A 58 -5.71 7.87 6.90
C SER A 58 -5.90 6.43 6.39
N LEU A 59 -4.91 5.54 6.58
CA LEU A 59 -5.07 4.11 6.28
C LEU A 59 -6.13 3.43 7.17
N GLU A 60 -6.39 3.94 8.38
CA GLU A 60 -7.34 3.36 9.35
C GLU A 60 -8.75 3.20 8.76
N ASP A 61 -9.20 4.23 8.04
CA ASP A 61 -10.52 4.24 7.38
C ASP A 61 -10.69 3.09 6.38
N LEU A 62 -9.59 2.60 5.82
CA LEU A 62 -9.57 1.54 4.81
C LEU A 62 -9.37 0.14 5.41
N LEU A 63 -8.95 0.02 6.67
CA LEU A 63 -8.67 -1.28 7.32
C LEU A 63 -9.89 -2.22 7.31
N PRO A 64 -11.13 -1.78 7.64
CA PRO A 64 -12.29 -2.66 7.62
C PRO A 64 -12.57 -3.25 6.23
N TYR A 65 -12.43 -2.42 5.18
CA TYR A 65 -12.60 -2.84 3.79
C TYR A 65 -11.55 -3.88 3.39
N LEU A 66 -10.27 -3.61 3.64
CA LEU A 66 -9.17 -4.53 3.31
C LEU A 66 -9.30 -5.85 4.05
N LYS A 67 -9.68 -5.81 5.34
CA LYS A 67 -9.97 -6.99 6.14
C LYS A 67 -11.12 -7.81 5.55
N SER A 68 -12.21 -7.16 5.11
CA SER A 68 -13.36 -7.84 4.49
C SER A 68 -12.99 -8.58 3.19
N LYS A 69 -11.98 -8.09 2.46
CA LYS A 69 -11.47 -8.69 1.21
C LYS A 69 -10.39 -9.75 1.46
N GLY A 70 -9.99 -9.97 2.71
CA GLY A 70 -8.92 -10.91 3.09
C GLY A 70 -7.52 -10.43 2.68
N ILE A 71 -7.31 -9.11 2.61
CA ILE A 71 -6.06 -8.51 2.14
C ILE A 71 -5.11 -8.27 3.30
N GLY A 72 -3.87 -8.75 3.18
CA GLY A 72 -2.76 -8.39 4.07
C GLY A 72 -2.29 -6.95 3.85
N ILE A 73 -1.70 -6.33 4.86
CA ILE A 73 -1.28 -4.92 4.81
C ILE A 73 0.18 -4.81 5.23
N ILE A 74 0.97 -4.10 4.42
CA ILE A 74 2.32 -3.67 4.74
C ILE A 74 2.32 -2.14 4.81
N THR A 75 2.87 -1.59 5.90
CA THR A 75 3.07 -0.15 6.05
C THR A 75 4.54 0.18 5.81
N ALA A 76 4.79 0.96 4.78
CA ALA A 76 6.12 1.44 4.44
C ALA A 76 6.31 2.86 4.98
N SER A 77 7.54 3.17 5.40
CA SER A 77 7.90 4.45 5.98
C SER A 77 7.04 4.85 7.20
N PRO A 78 6.96 4.00 8.24
CA PRO A 78 6.15 4.27 9.44
C PRO A 78 6.65 5.47 10.25
N LEU A 79 7.89 5.92 10.00
CA LEU A 79 8.50 7.11 10.60
C LEU A 79 8.43 8.33 9.68
N ALA A 80 7.50 8.33 8.72
CA ALA A 80 7.28 9.40 7.75
C ALA A 80 8.60 9.90 7.11
N MET A 81 9.35 8.99 6.49
CA MET A 81 10.61 9.29 5.79
C MET A 81 11.68 9.96 6.67
N GLY A 82 11.69 9.66 7.97
CA GLY A 82 12.64 10.24 8.93
C GLY A 82 12.09 11.45 9.68
N LEU A 83 10.92 11.97 9.31
CA LEU A 83 10.27 13.09 9.99
C LEU A 83 10.02 12.79 11.47
N LEU A 84 9.71 11.55 11.80
CA LEU A 84 9.47 11.10 13.18
C LEU A 84 10.73 10.50 13.82
N THR A 85 11.90 11.09 13.57
CA THR A 85 13.18 10.66 14.13
C THR A 85 14.01 11.84 14.63
N GLU A 86 14.90 11.61 15.59
CA GLU A 86 15.80 12.63 16.16
C GLU A 86 16.73 13.27 15.11
N ASN A 87 17.11 12.52 14.07
CA ASN A 87 17.98 13.02 13.01
C ASN A 87 17.24 13.90 12.00
N GLY A 88 15.91 13.96 12.09
CA GLY A 88 15.05 14.66 11.14
C GLY A 88 14.99 13.97 9.76
N PRO A 89 14.11 14.49 8.89
CA PRO A 89 13.99 14.00 7.52
C PRO A 89 15.12 14.52 6.63
N PRO A 90 15.36 13.92 5.46
CA PRO A 90 16.30 14.45 4.48
C PRO A 90 15.85 15.80 3.88
N GLU A 91 16.78 16.59 3.35
CA GLU A 91 16.51 17.92 2.77
C GLU A 91 15.39 17.92 1.72
N TRP A 92 15.33 16.88 0.88
CA TRP A 92 14.34 16.73 -0.18
C TRP A 92 12.93 16.33 0.31
N HIS A 93 12.74 16.14 1.62
CA HIS A 93 11.47 15.69 2.17
C HIS A 93 10.30 16.64 1.80
N PRO A 94 9.11 16.12 1.48
CA PRO A 94 8.02 16.94 0.92
C PRO A 94 7.27 17.79 1.96
N ALA A 95 7.43 17.52 3.26
CA ALA A 95 6.82 18.35 4.31
C ALA A 95 7.32 19.80 4.27
N SER A 96 6.50 20.73 4.78
CA SER A 96 6.89 22.13 4.91
C SER A 96 8.06 22.28 5.88
N ALA A 97 8.79 23.40 5.79
CA ALA A 97 9.87 23.72 6.73
C ALA A 97 9.38 23.92 8.18
N GLU A 98 8.08 24.19 8.39
CA GLU A 98 7.48 24.26 9.72
C GLU A 98 7.26 22.86 10.33
N LEU A 99 7.04 21.85 9.47
CA LEU A 99 6.82 20.46 9.88
C LEU A 99 8.12 19.67 10.06
N LYS A 100 9.20 20.03 9.33
CA LYS A 100 10.53 19.41 9.45
C LYS A 100 11.30 19.97 10.64
#